data_AF-A0A817I826-F1
#
_entry.id   AF-A0A817I826-F1
#
_cell.length_a   1.000
_cell.length_b   1.000
_cell.length_c   1.000
_cell.angle_alpha   90.00
_cell.angle_beta   90.00
_cell.angle_gamma   90.00
#
_symmetry.space_group_name_H-M   'P 1'
#
loop_
_entity.id
_entity.type
_entity.pdbx_description
1 polymer ?
#
loop_
_entity_poly.entity_id
_entity_poly.type
_entity_poly.pdbx_seq_one_letter_code
_entity_poly.pdbx_strand_id
1 'polypeptide(L)'
;MALVGIAIVLPLVLTQQSLTKTSITTTTATTTTTTLSCVSPYVQAPSGNCVNILLDISNCGAVSNLCSAPDTSCSAGTCSATIPVVTLANYTSIWTGGVNGPADDEIFNVTLPFSITVYNTTTNYIQVTTNGVICLSSCSDAWQESSLSTTSFGTAVLPYWDDLYIYAKTWQGIYYAFQGTAPSRTLVFEYYMSHYGFPTEYYRFQVKFVESTPNIIQFIYFEAYDTGASCTVGVQGSYTGQYIQYSFNVNGSITQSMVLTCDTNAGTCTASTITG
;
A
#
# COMPACT_ATOMS: atom_id res chain seq x y z
N MET A 1 96.96 -2.26 30.87
CA MET A 1 96.40 -0.95 30.49
C MET A 1 94.88 -1.05 30.61
N ALA A 2 94.34 -0.63 31.74
CA ALA A 2 92.90 -0.62 32.01
C ALA A 2 92.37 0.78 31.72
N LEU A 3 91.42 0.90 30.78
CA LEU A 3 90.74 2.16 30.49
C LEU A 3 89.70 2.45 31.58
N VAL A 4 89.86 3.61 32.22
CA VAL A 4 88.93 4.19 33.18
C VAL A 4 87.85 4.94 32.41
N GLY A 5 86.60 4.47 32.47
CA GLY A 5 85.43 5.16 31.94
C GLY A 5 84.75 5.98 33.03
N ILE A 6 84.78 7.32 32.90
CA ILE A 6 84.17 8.30 33.80
C ILE A 6 82.65 8.30 33.57
N ALA A 7 81.87 8.00 34.61
CA ALA A 7 80.41 8.11 34.60
C ALA A 7 79.98 9.54 34.96
N ILE A 8 79.31 10.22 34.03
CA ILE A 8 78.69 11.54 34.24
C ILE A 8 77.26 11.29 34.74
N VAL A 9 76.94 11.77 35.94
CA VAL A 9 75.59 11.72 36.52
C VAL A 9 74.89 13.05 36.23
N LEU A 10 73.85 13.04 35.40
CA LEU A 10 72.87 14.14 35.30
C LEU A 10 71.67 13.85 36.21
N PRO A 11 71.12 14.84 36.94
CA PRO A 11 69.93 14.63 37.75
C PRO A 11 68.67 14.63 36.86
N LEU A 12 67.90 13.54 36.93
CA LEU A 12 66.58 13.44 36.30
C LEU A 12 65.52 14.05 37.22
N VAL A 13 64.88 15.13 36.76
CA VAL A 13 63.76 15.79 37.45
C VAL A 13 62.50 14.93 37.32
N LEU A 14 61.97 14.41 38.43
CA LEU A 14 60.66 13.75 38.44
C LEU A 14 59.53 14.78 38.46
N THR A 15 58.70 14.80 37.42
CA THR A 15 57.39 15.46 37.43
C THR A 15 56.32 14.48 37.90
N GLN A 16 55.65 14.78 39.01
CA GLN A 16 54.45 14.04 39.46
C GLN A 16 53.29 14.38 38.52
N GLN A 17 52.79 13.39 37.76
CA GLN A 17 51.48 13.46 37.13
C GLN A 17 50.41 13.01 38.12
N SER A 18 49.43 13.86 38.40
CA SER A 18 48.25 13.52 39.19
C SER A 18 47.30 12.65 38.34
N LEU A 19 47.01 11.44 38.80
CA LEU A 19 46.03 10.54 38.17
C LEU A 19 44.63 10.83 38.73
N THR A 20 43.75 11.38 37.91
CA THR A 20 42.33 11.54 38.25
C THR A 20 41.61 10.20 38.07
N LYS A 21 41.11 9.62 39.17
CA LYS A 21 40.36 8.36 39.16
C LYS A 21 38.89 8.63 38.83
N THR A 22 38.47 8.37 37.59
CA THR A 22 37.06 8.38 37.19
C THR A 22 36.42 7.06 37.59
N SER A 23 35.55 7.07 38.61
CA SER A 23 34.69 5.92 38.93
C SER A 23 33.55 5.83 37.93
N ILE A 24 33.53 4.77 37.11
CA ILE A 24 32.39 4.43 36.25
C ILE A 24 31.44 3.55 37.07
N THR A 25 30.25 4.05 37.36
CA THR A 25 29.19 3.26 37.99
C THR A 25 28.58 2.34 36.92
N THR A 26 28.83 1.04 37.02
CA THR A 26 28.23 0.02 36.13
C THR A 26 26.81 -0.28 36.60
N THR A 27 25.80 0.21 35.89
CA THR A 27 24.39 -0.18 36.12
C THR A 27 24.17 -1.58 35.54
N THR A 28 23.85 -2.55 36.39
CA THR A 28 23.49 -3.91 35.98
C THR A 28 22.15 -3.89 35.23
N ALA A 29 22.17 -4.09 33.90
CA ALA A 29 20.96 -4.27 33.11
C ALA A 29 20.36 -5.64 33.46
N THR A 30 19.19 -5.64 34.09
CA THR A 30 18.42 -6.85 34.36
C THR A 30 17.78 -7.32 33.06
N THR A 31 18.23 -8.45 32.52
CA THR A 31 17.63 -9.05 31.31
C THR A 31 16.28 -9.66 31.68
N THR A 32 15.20 -8.92 31.44
CA THR A 32 13.84 -9.45 31.61
C THR A 32 13.48 -10.20 30.34
N THR A 33 13.37 -11.52 30.42
CA THR A 33 12.90 -12.35 29.30
C THR A 33 11.38 -12.23 29.23
N THR A 34 10.87 -11.31 28.42
CA THR A 34 9.43 -11.20 28.14
C THR A 34 8.99 -12.30 27.19
N THR A 35 8.05 -13.12 27.64
CA THR A 35 7.34 -14.12 26.83
C THR A 35 6.57 -13.42 25.71
N LEU A 36 6.82 -13.81 24.45
CA LEU A 36 6.12 -13.31 23.26
C LEU A 36 4.60 -13.58 23.35
N SER A 37 3.79 -12.51 23.29
CA SER A 37 2.32 -12.58 23.22
C SER A 37 1.75 -12.56 21.81
N CYS A 38 2.59 -12.33 20.78
CA CYS A 38 2.17 -12.20 19.39
C CYS A 38 2.45 -13.48 18.61
N VAL A 39 1.49 -13.89 17.77
CA VAL A 39 1.64 -15.03 16.84
C VAL A 39 2.41 -14.58 15.60
N SER A 40 3.22 -15.48 15.03
CA SER A 40 3.93 -15.24 13.76
C SER A 40 2.94 -14.83 12.65
N PRO A 41 3.24 -13.82 11.80
CA PRO A 41 4.51 -13.07 11.63
C PRO A 41 4.62 -11.77 12.44
N TYR A 42 3.89 -11.62 13.54
CA TYR A 42 3.84 -10.37 14.31
C TYR A 42 4.78 -10.36 15.52
N VAL A 43 5.37 -9.21 15.85
CA VAL A 43 6.10 -8.98 17.11
C VAL A 43 5.47 -7.86 17.93
N GLN A 44 5.73 -7.86 19.24
CA GLN A 44 5.22 -6.83 20.13
C GLN A 44 6.05 -5.55 20.02
N ALA A 45 5.43 -4.45 19.59
CA ALA A 45 6.01 -3.12 19.61
C ALA A 45 6.11 -2.59 21.07
N PRO A 46 6.92 -1.56 21.35
CA PRO A 46 7.00 -0.92 22.68
C PRO A 46 5.66 -0.36 23.19
N SER A 47 4.71 -0.09 22.29
CA SER A 47 3.33 0.29 22.61
C SER A 47 2.47 -0.87 23.13
N GLY A 48 2.98 -2.10 23.11
CA GLY A 48 2.28 -3.33 23.49
C GLY A 48 1.51 -4.02 22.36
N ASN A 49 1.39 -3.38 21.19
CA ASN A 49 0.65 -3.89 20.03
C ASN A 49 1.48 -4.85 19.17
N CYS A 50 0.84 -5.85 18.56
CA CYS A 50 1.51 -6.76 17.61
C CYS A 50 1.64 -6.09 16.22
N VAL A 51 2.85 -6.03 15.67
CA VAL A 51 3.18 -5.45 14.36
C VAL A 51 3.82 -6.49 13.44
N ASN A 52 3.43 -6.50 12.16
CA ASN A 52 3.90 -7.48 11.18
C ASN A 52 5.35 -7.17 10.75
N ILE A 53 6.25 -8.15 10.88
CA ILE A 53 7.65 -8.01 10.47
C ILE A 53 7.82 -8.51 9.03
N LEU A 54 8.07 -7.59 8.10
CA LEU A 54 8.84 -7.88 6.88
C LEU A 54 10.29 -7.44 7.12
N LEU A 55 11.22 -8.39 7.26
CA LEU A 55 12.65 -8.11 7.42
C LEU A 55 13.48 -8.91 6.40
N ASP A 56 14.42 -8.25 5.72
CA ASP A 56 15.84 -8.56 5.95
C ASP A 56 16.80 -7.35 5.74
N ILE A 57 17.86 -7.43 6.54
CA ILE A 57 19.03 -6.64 6.95
C ILE A 57 19.64 -5.61 5.99
N SER A 58 19.65 -4.35 6.45
CA SER A 58 20.90 -3.60 6.67
C SER A 58 20.69 -2.39 7.59
N ASN A 59 20.76 -2.69 8.89
CA ASN A 59 21.16 -1.79 9.99
C ASN A 59 20.36 -0.50 10.23
N CYS A 60 19.17 -0.65 10.80
CA CYS A 60 18.62 0.34 11.75
C CYS A 60 18.91 -0.16 13.17
N GLY A 61 19.78 0.57 13.89
CA GLY A 61 20.41 0.12 15.13
C GLY A 61 19.45 -0.48 16.17
N ALA A 62 19.87 -1.64 16.71
CA ALA A 62 19.44 -2.28 17.95
C ALA A 62 17.96 -2.14 18.34
N VAL A 63 17.14 -3.18 18.13
CA VAL A 63 15.86 -3.57 18.80
C VAL A 63 14.81 -2.51 19.23
N SER A 64 15.04 -1.22 19.03
CA SER A 64 14.22 -0.10 19.52
C SER A 64 13.96 0.97 18.46
N ASN A 65 14.51 0.83 17.25
CA ASN A 65 14.28 1.74 16.13
C ASN A 65 13.59 0.99 14.98
N LEU A 66 12.32 0.61 15.18
CA LEU A 66 11.46 0.28 14.05
C LEU A 66 11.04 1.59 13.40
N CYS A 67 11.29 1.74 12.09
CA CYS A 67 10.62 2.78 11.33
C CYS A 67 9.10 2.54 11.46
N SER A 68 8.36 3.54 11.90
CA SER A 68 6.90 3.51 11.79
C SER A 68 6.53 3.47 10.31
N ALA A 69 5.41 2.81 9.97
CA ALA A 69 4.82 3.00 8.66
C ALA A 69 4.76 4.51 8.34
N PRO A 70 5.28 4.96 7.18
CA PRO A 70 5.35 4.25 5.90
C PRO A 70 6.75 3.89 5.36
N ASP A 71 7.82 3.90 6.16
CA ASP A 71 9.19 3.78 5.60
C ASP A 71 9.65 2.32 5.38
N THR A 72 10.33 2.08 4.25
CA THR A 72 10.66 0.73 3.75
C THR A 72 12.15 0.49 3.48
N SER A 73 13.00 1.50 3.66
CA SER A 73 14.46 1.33 3.64
C SER A 73 15.11 2.14 4.76
N CYS A 74 16.16 1.58 5.34
CA CYS A 74 17.00 2.26 6.32
C CYS A 74 18.41 2.37 5.73
N SER A 75 18.94 3.59 5.64
CA SER A 75 20.36 3.83 5.35
C SER A 75 20.87 4.88 6.33
N ALA A 76 22.01 4.60 6.96
CA ALA A 76 22.66 5.50 7.93
C ALA A 76 21.78 5.99 9.11
N GLY A 77 20.76 5.23 9.53
CA GLY A 77 19.86 5.61 10.62
C GLY A 77 18.73 6.57 10.22
N THR A 78 18.54 6.79 8.93
CA THR A 78 17.38 7.51 8.37
C THR A 78 16.47 6.55 7.61
N CYS A 79 15.18 6.59 7.95
CA CYS A 79 14.13 5.88 7.23
C CYS A 79 13.79 6.65 5.94
N SER A 80 13.69 5.96 4.80
CA SER A 80 13.36 6.56 3.50
C SER A 80 12.35 5.70 2.74
N ALA A 81 11.28 6.33 2.25
CA ALA A 81 10.32 5.73 1.33
C ALA A 81 10.90 5.75 -0.10
N THR A 82 11.20 4.58 -0.66
CA THR A 82 11.76 4.48 -2.03
C THR A 82 10.81 3.79 -3.01
N ILE A 83 9.57 3.48 -2.59
CA ILE A 83 8.51 2.88 -3.43
C ILE A 83 7.22 3.68 -3.20
N PRO A 84 6.39 3.96 -4.22
CA PRO A 84 5.14 4.70 -4.05
C PRO A 84 4.25 4.03 -2.99
N VAL A 85 4.11 4.69 -1.84
CA VAL A 85 3.32 4.25 -0.68
C VAL A 85 1.83 4.32 -1.02
N VAL A 86 1.02 3.37 -0.54
CA VAL A 86 -0.46 3.46 -0.50
C VAL A 86 -0.86 4.87 -0.03
N THR A 87 -1.64 5.60 -0.83
CA THR A 87 -2.02 7.00 -0.52
C THR A 87 -3.09 7.07 0.55
N LEU A 88 -3.91 6.02 0.63
CA LEU A 88 -5.06 6.00 1.50
C LEU A 88 -4.63 5.94 2.96
N ALA A 89 -5.03 6.93 3.76
CA ALA A 89 -4.81 6.90 5.22
C ALA A 89 -5.90 6.06 5.92
N ASN A 90 -5.57 5.47 7.07
CA ASN A 90 -6.49 4.65 7.89
C ASN A 90 -7.17 3.51 7.11
N TYR A 91 -6.43 2.89 6.19
CA TYR A 91 -6.94 1.82 5.36
C TYR A 91 -7.10 0.50 6.10
N THR A 92 -8.00 -0.33 5.60
CA THR A 92 -8.07 -1.77 5.83
C THR A 92 -7.58 -2.47 4.57
N SER A 93 -6.66 -3.43 4.70
CA SER A 93 -6.23 -4.27 3.59
C SER A 93 -7.25 -5.38 3.36
N ILE A 94 -7.63 -5.58 2.10
CA ILE A 94 -8.37 -6.76 1.65
C ILE A 94 -7.37 -7.87 1.37
N TRP A 95 -6.31 -7.53 0.62
CA TRP A 95 -5.17 -8.37 0.35
C TRP A 95 -3.93 -7.50 0.15
N THR A 96 -2.77 -7.99 0.57
CA THR A 96 -1.48 -7.34 0.29
C THR A 96 -0.36 -8.36 0.11
N GLY A 97 0.49 -8.11 -0.89
CA GLY A 97 1.62 -8.97 -1.26
C GLY A 97 2.61 -9.20 -0.12
N GLY A 98 2.77 -8.22 0.76
CA GLY A 98 3.68 -8.28 1.90
C GLY A 98 3.19 -9.18 3.04
N VAL A 99 1.87 -9.31 3.22
CA VAL A 99 1.28 -10.05 4.35
C VAL A 99 0.72 -11.40 3.90
N ASN A 100 -0.03 -11.40 2.81
CA ASN A 100 -0.77 -12.56 2.35
C ASN A 100 -0.02 -13.35 1.27
N GLY A 101 0.96 -12.73 0.62
CA GLY A 101 1.66 -13.30 -0.53
C GLY A 101 1.00 -12.89 -1.85
N PRO A 102 1.39 -13.53 -2.95
CA PRO A 102 0.91 -13.13 -4.25
C PRO A 102 -0.56 -13.49 -4.46
N ALA A 103 -1.24 -12.79 -5.37
CA ALA A 103 -2.62 -13.11 -5.77
C ALA A 103 -2.84 -12.77 -7.25
N ASP A 104 -3.62 -13.62 -7.91
CA ASP A 104 -3.88 -13.65 -9.34
C ASP A 104 -5.25 -14.27 -9.59
N ASP A 105 -6.07 -13.68 -10.45
CA ASP A 105 -7.44 -14.15 -10.70
C ASP A 105 -8.26 -14.42 -9.41
N GLU A 106 -8.07 -13.59 -8.38
CA GLU A 106 -8.74 -13.77 -7.09
C GLU A 106 -9.95 -12.84 -6.93
N ILE A 107 -10.98 -13.34 -6.22
CA ILE A 107 -12.18 -12.58 -5.86
C ILE A 107 -12.29 -12.51 -4.34
N PHE A 108 -12.35 -11.30 -3.80
CA PHE A 108 -12.49 -11.04 -2.37
C PHE A 108 -13.86 -10.44 -2.05
N ASN A 109 -14.55 -11.04 -1.08
CA ASN A 109 -15.85 -10.57 -0.62
C ASN A 109 -15.69 -9.50 0.47
N VAL A 110 -16.38 -8.37 0.34
CA VAL A 110 -16.32 -7.26 1.30
C VAL A 110 -17.72 -6.88 1.74
N THR A 111 -17.95 -6.85 3.05
CA THR A 111 -19.19 -6.29 3.63
C THR A 111 -18.92 -4.88 4.16
N LEU A 112 -19.63 -3.92 3.60
CA LEU A 112 -19.55 -2.50 3.92
C LEU A 112 -20.51 -2.14 5.08
N PRO A 113 -20.17 -1.11 5.88
CA PRO A 113 -21.02 -0.58 6.95
C PRO A 113 -22.16 0.30 6.43
N PHE A 114 -22.24 0.51 5.11
CA PHE A 114 -23.36 1.16 4.42
C PHE A 114 -23.43 0.69 2.97
N SER A 115 -24.61 0.82 2.37
CA SER A 115 -24.81 0.42 0.98
C SER A 115 -24.31 1.47 0.01
N ILE A 116 -23.72 1.01 -1.09
CA ILE A 116 -23.44 1.82 -2.27
C ILE A 116 -24.42 1.47 -3.38
N THR A 117 -24.60 2.39 -4.34
CA THR A 117 -25.53 2.22 -5.46
C THR A 117 -24.84 2.51 -6.78
N VAL A 118 -25.02 1.59 -7.73
CA VAL A 118 -24.61 1.73 -9.14
C VAL A 118 -25.77 1.26 -10.01
N TYR A 119 -26.21 2.09 -10.94
CA TYR A 119 -27.46 1.89 -11.70
C TYR A 119 -28.65 1.56 -10.77
N ASN A 120 -29.22 0.36 -10.92
CA ASN A 120 -30.40 -0.11 -10.18
C ASN A 120 -30.02 -1.08 -9.04
N THR A 121 -28.73 -1.20 -8.71
CA THR A 121 -28.24 -2.14 -7.71
C THR A 121 -27.69 -1.38 -6.51
N THR A 122 -28.34 -1.56 -5.37
CA THR A 122 -27.91 -1.05 -4.06
C THR A 122 -27.54 -2.21 -3.16
N THR A 123 -26.31 -2.24 -2.66
CA THR A 123 -25.82 -3.32 -1.79
C THR A 123 -24.74 -2.82 -0.85
N ASN A 124 -24.60 -3.45 0.30
CA ASN A 124 -23.43 -3.33 1.16
C ASN A 124 -22.53 -4.57 1.10
N TYR A 125 -22.88 -5.58 0.30
CA TYR A 125 -22.05 -6.75 0.03
C TYR A 125 -21.54 -6.66 -1.40
N ILE A 126 -20.23 -6.57 -1.56
CA ILE A 126 -19.55 -6.42 -2.84
C ILE A 126 -18.47 -7.49 -2.99
N GLN A 127 -17.98 -7.63 -4.22
CA GLN A 127 -16.83 -8.47 -4.54
C GLN A 127 -15.80 -7.60 -5.26
N VAL A 128 -14.54 -7.69 -4.88
CA VAL A 128 -13.43 -7.01 -5.54
C VAL A 128 -12.48 -8.04 -6.13
N THR A 129 -11.97 -7.79 -7.34
CA THR A 129 -11.08 -8.73 -8.03
C THR A 129 -9.66 -8.20 -8.06
N THR A 130 -8.67 -9.08 -8.20
CA THR A 130 -7.30 -8.69 -8.58
C THR A 130 -7.29 -7.98 -9.93
N ASN A 131 -8.13 -8.39 -10.87
CA ASN A 131 -8.24 -7.82 -12.22
C ASN A 131 -8.93 -6.44 -12.28
N GLY A 132 -8.84 -5.64 -11.21
CA GLY A 132 -9.27 -4.24 -11.21
C GLY A 132 -10.78 -4.00 -11.36
N VAL A 133 -11.62 -4.93 -10.91
CA VAL A 133 -13.09 -4.84 -10.98
C VAL A 133 -13.71 -4.87 -9.58
N ILE A 134 -14.76 -4.06 -9.39
CA ILE A 134 -15.63 -4.08 -8.21
C ILE A 134 -17.05 -4.45 -8.64
N CYS A 135 -17.50 -5.63 -8.24
CA CYS A 135 -18.84 -6.15 -8.53
C CYS A 135 -19.81 -5.87 -7.37
N LEU A 136 -21.00 -5.35 -7.69
CA LEU A 136 -22.11 -5.18 -6.74
C LEU A 136 -23.13 -6.32 -6.81
N SER A 137 -22.95 -7.26 -7.73
CA SER A 137 -23.81 -8.43 -7.89
C SER A 137 -22.94 -9.63 -8.25
N SER A 138 -23.24 -10.36 -9.32
CA SER A 138 -22.38 -11.44 -9.79
C SER A 138 -21.02 -10.92 -10.26
N CYS A 139 -19.99 -11.71 -9.98
CA CYS A 139 -18.61 -11.41 -10.33
C CYS A 139 -17.93 -12.64 -10.95
N SER A 140 -16.80 -12.42 -11.60
CA SER A 140 -15.89 -13.46 -12.08
C SER A 140 -14.44 -13.03 -11.84
N ASP A 141 -13.52 -13.94 -12.06
CA ASP A 141 -12.08 -13.77 -12.04
C ASP A 141 -11.52 -13.44 -13.44
N ALA A 142 -12.36 -13.01 -14.38
CA ALA A 142 -11.93 -12.81 -15.76
C ALA A 142 -10.78 -11.79 -15.84
N TRP A 143 -9.62 -12.23 -16.34
CA TRP A 143 -8.46 -11.39 -16.65
C TRP A 143 -8.55 -10.77 -18.04
N GLN A 144 -9.16 -11.50 -18.99
CA GLN A 144 -9.27 -11.03 -20.38
C GLN A 144 -10.37 -9.98 -20.53
N GLU A 145 -9.97 -8.75 -20.79
CA GLU A 145 -10.82 -7.60 -20.97
C GLU A 145 -11.60 -7.62 -22.30
N SER A 146 -12.80 -7.03 -22.27
CA SER A 146 -13.67 -6.88 -23.43
C SER A 146 -14.45 -5.57 -23.36
N SER A 147 -14.97 -5.09 -24.48
CA SER A 147 -15.90 -3.96 -24.49
C SER A 147 -17.12 -4.22 -23.59
N LEU A 148 -17.65 -3.16 -22.98
CA LEU A 148 -18.88 -3.19 -22.21
C LEU A 148 -20.13 -3.12 -23.13
N SER A 149 -21.26 -3.72 -22.74
CA SER A 149 -21.41 -4.59 -21.57
C SER A 149 -20.77 -5.96 -21.81
N THR A 150 -20.22 -6.56 -20.75
CA THR A 150 -19.66 -7.92 -20.76
C THR A 150 -20.53 -8.87 -19.93
N THR A 151 -20.51 -10.15 -20.30
CA THR A 151 -21.17 -11.23 -19.55
C THR A 151 -20.34 -11.75 -18.36
N SER A 152 -19.10 -11.27 -18.19
CA SER A 152 -18.24 -11.67 -17.08
C SER A 152 -18.76 -11.19 -15.72
N PHE A 153 -19.40 -10.00 -15.69
CA PHE A 153 -19.82 -9.35 -14.45
C PHE A 153 -21.28 -8.94 -14.51
N GLY A 154 -21.97 -8.90 -13.37
CA GLY A 154 -23.30 -8.31 -13.27
C GLY A 154 -23.23 -6.78 -13.30
N THR A 155 -23.83 -6.12 -12.31
CA THR A 155 -23.50 -4.72 -11.98
C THR A 155 -22.06 -4.64 -11.49
N ALA A 156 -21.22 -3.88 -12.18
CA ALA A 156 -19.81 -3.75 -11.87
C ALA A 156 -19.23 -2.39 -12.25
N VAL A 157 -18.18 -2.03 -11.53
CA VAL A 157 -17.36 -0.84 -11.71
C VAL A 157 -15.97 -1.32 -12.13
N LEU A 158 -15.50 -0.86 -13.27
CA LEU A 158 -14.28 -1.31 -13.93
C LEU A 158 -13.34 -0.09 -14.08
N PRO A 159 -12.66 0.35 -13.01
CA PRO A 159 -11.69 1.44 -13.10
C PRO A 159 -10.50 1.08 -13.99
N TYR A 160 -10.11 -0.19 -14.01
CA TYR A 160 -9.00 -0.67 -14.83
C TYR A 160 -9.09 -2.19 -14.95
N TRP A 161 -10.04 -2.69 -15.76
CA TRP A 161 -10.17 -4.14 -15.94
C TRP A 161 -9.12 -4.65 -16.93
N ASP A 162 -8.17 -5.44 -16.43
CA ASP A 162 -7.05 -6.04 -17.15
C ASP A 162 -6.48 -7.21 -16.33
N ASP A 163 -5.48 -7.91 -16.85
CA ASP A 163 -4.76 -9.01 -16.19
C ASP A 163 -3.75 -8.50 -15.13
N LEU A 164 -4.28 -8.15 -13.95
CA LEU A 164 -3.54 -7.52 -12.86
C LEU A 164 -3.21 -8.50 -11.74
N TYR A 165 -2.02 -8.32 -11.17
CA TYR A 165 -1.39 -9.20 -10.21
C TYR A 165 -0.88 -8.46 -8.98
N ILE A 166 -0.93 -9.14 -7.84
CA ILE A 166 -0.31 -8.69 -6.59
C ILE A 166 0.97 -9.50 -6.38
N TYR A 167 2.14 -8.85 -6.42
CA TYR A 167 3.42 -9.53 -6.20
C TYR A 167 3.75 -9.70 -4.71
N ALA A 168 4.23 -10.90 -4.35
CA ALA A 168 4.67 -11.22 -3.00
C ALA A 168 5.81 -10.32 -2.51
N LYS A 169 5.87 -10.06 -1.20
CA LYS A 169 6.90 -9.22 -0.56
C LYS A 169 6.93 -7.77 -1.10
N THR A 170 5.80 -7.29 -1.60
CA THR A 170 5.62 -5.90 -2.04
C THR A 170 4.48 -5.22 -1.28
N TRP A 171 4.28 -3.92 -1.50
CA TRP A 171 3.13 -3.17 -1.01
C TRP A 171 1.92 -3.23 -1.94
N GLN A 172 2.02 -4.00 -3.02
CA GLN A 172 0.88 -4.20 -3.91
C GLN A 172 -0.26 -4.86 -3.14
N GLY A 173 -1.48 -4.48 -3.47
CA GLY A 173 -2.66 -4.88 -2.73
C GLY A 173 -3.90 -4.11 -3.14
N ILE A 174 -5.00 -4.55 -2.54
CA ILE A 174 -6.28 -3.86 -2.60
C ILE A 174 -6.62 -3.42 -1.18
N TYR A 175 -6.89 -2.13 -1.05
CA TYR A 175 -7.13 -1.47 0.23
C TYR A 175 -8.43 -0.70 0.16
N TYR A 176 -9.05 -0.45 1.32
CA TYR A 176 -10.19 0.45 1.39
C TYR A 176 -10.21 1.23 2.70
N ALA A 177 -10.85 2.38 2.69
CA ALA A 177 -11.07 3.20 3.89
C ALA A 177 -12.39 3.94 3.79
N PHE A 178 -12.88 4.33 4.96
CA PHE A 178 -14.01 5.23 5.10
C PHE A 178 -13.53 6.59 5.59
N GLN A 179 -14.13 7.64 5.05
CA GLN A 179 -13.87 9.02 5.43
C GLN A 179 -15.19 9.71 5.77
N GLY A 180 -15.13 10.69 6.67
CA GLY A 180 -16.31 11.42 7.13
C GLY A 180 -17.23 10.60 8.05
N THR A 181 -18.47 11.07 8.19
CA THR A 181 -19.50 10.47 9.05
C THR A 181 -20.83 10.38 8.32
N ALA A 182 -21.71 9.47 8.76
CA ALA A 182 -23.04 9.35 8.17
C ALA A 182 -23.80 10.69 8.29
N PRO A 183 -24.66 11.04 7.31
CA PRO A 183 -25.00 10.29 6.09
C PRO A 183 -24.13 10.65 4.85
N SER A 184 -22.94 11.21 5.04
CA SER A 184 -22.06 11.68 3.96
C SER A 184 -20.68 11.04 4.06
N ARG A 185 -20.63 9.72 4.30
CA ARG A 185 -19.37 8.97 4.27
C ARG A 185 -18.85 8.84 2.85
N THR A 186 -17.53 8.80 2.71
CA THR A 186 -16.86 8.41 1.46
C THR A 186 -16.20 7.06 1.68
N LEU A 187 -16.53 6.10 0.81
CA LEU A 187 -15.79 4.85 0.68
C LEU A 187 -14.77 5.03 -0.45
N VAL A 188 -13.51 4.73 -0.15
CA VAL A 188 -12.42 4.78 -1.12
C VAL A 188 -11.78 3.40 -1.17
N PHE A 189 -11.71 2.79 -2.35
CA PHE A 189 -10.79 1.69 -2.63
C PHE A 189 -9.50 2.25 -3.22
N GLU A 190 -8.36 1.66 -2.87
CA GLU A 190 -7.10 1.89 -3.55
C GLU A 190 -6.55 0.56 -4.05
N TYR A 191 -6.27 0.53 -5.35
CA TYR A 191 -5.55 -0.54 -6.01
C TYR A 191 -4.11 -0.09 -6.20
N TYR A 192 -3.17 -0.93 -5.78
CA TYR A 192 -1.76 -0.81 -6.13
C TYR A 192 -1.28 -2.16 -6.62
N MET A 193 -1.06 -2.31 -7.92
CA MET A 193 -0.87 -3.60 -8.57
C MET A 193 0.18 -3.52 -9.67
N SER A 194 0.53 -4.66 -10.24
CA SER A 194 1.28 -4.73 -11.48
C SER A 194 0.63 -5.67 -12.48
N HIS A 195 0.99 -5.56 -13.76
CA HIS A 195 0.52 -6.51 -14.77
C HIS A 195 1.05 -7.93 -14.47
N TYR A 196 0.25 -8.94 -14.77
CA TYR A 196 0.69 -10.34 -14.70
C TYR A 196 1.94 -10.55 -15.57
N GLY A 197 2.98 -11.16 -15.00
CA GLY A 197 4.27 -11.37 -15.66
C GLY A 197 5.22 -10.15 -15.67
N PHE A 198 4.75 -8.95 -15.34
CA PHE A 198 5.55 -7.71 -15.38
C PHE A 198 5.55 -6.95 -14.03
N PRO A 199 6.40 -7.34 -13.06
CA PRO A 199 6.39 -6.81 -11.69
C PRO A 199 6.75 -5.32 -11.54
N THR A 200 7.18 -4.67 -12.62
CA THR A 200 7.57 -3.25 -12.63
C THR A 200 6.59 -2.38 -13.42
N GLU A 201 5.55 -2.95 -14.02
CA GLU A 201 4.50 -2.21 -14.70
C GLU A 201 3.43 -1.89 -13.67
N TYR A 202 3.50 -0.72 -13.05
CA TYR A 202 2.65 -0.39 -11.91
C TYR A 202 1.33 0.26 -12.35
N TYR A 203 0.27 -0.11 -11.64
CA TYR A 203 -1.08 0.43 -11.78
C TYR A 203 -1.55 0.85 -10.41
N ARG A 204 -1.87 2.14 -10.29
CA ARG A 204 -2.29 2.73 -9.02
C ARG A 204 -3.41 3.69 -9.22
N PHE A 205 -4.56 3.33 -8.66
CA PHE A 205 -5.77 4.12 -8.79
C PHE A 205 -6.68 3.95 -7.58
N GLN A 206 -7.56 4.92 -7.39
CA GLN A 206 -8.61 4.88 -6.39
C GLN A 206 -9.99 4.86 -7.03
N VAL A 207 -10.93 4.20 -6.36
CA VAL A 207 -12.36 4.23 -6.68
C VAL A 207 -13.11 4.83 -5.51
N LYS A 208 -13.86 5.90 -5.73
CA LYS A 208 -14.61 6.60 -4.68
C LYS A 208 -16.11 6.48 -4.88
N PHE A 209 -16.80 6.17 -3.79
CA PHE A 209 -18.25 6.22 -3.64
C PHE A 209 -18.59 7.16 -2.49
N VAL A 210 -19.58 8.02 -2.68
CA VAL A 210 -20.05 8.95 -1.65
C VAL A 210 -21.49 8.61 -1.29
N GLU A 211 -21.74 8.36 0.00
CA GLU A 211 -23.02 7.90 0.54
C GLU A 211 -24.19 8.81 0.15
N SER A 212 -23.97 10.14 0.18
CA SER A 212 -24.99 11.13 -0.13
C SER A 212 -25.20 11.40 -1.63
N THR A 213 -24.38 10.81 -2.52
CA THR A 213 -24.49 10.97 -3.97
C THR A 213 -24.39 9.60 -4.65
N PRO A 214 -25.42 8.74 -4.50
CA PRO A 214 -25.46 7.44 -5.17
C PRO A 214 -25.37 7.61 -6.69
N ASN A 215 -24.94 6.56 -7.40
CA ASN A 215 -24.79 6.53 -8.86
C ASN A 215 -23.70 7.47 -9.44
N ILE A 216 -22.94 8.15 -8.58
CA ILE A 216 -21.73 8.88 -8.97
C ILE A 216 -20.50 8.13 -8.44
N ILE A 217 -19.60 7.75 -9.34
CA ILE A 217 -18.37 7.04 -9.02
C ILE A 217 -17.19 7.81 -9.58
N GLN A 218 -16.12 7.95 -8.80
CA GLN A 218 -14.89 8.59 -9.27
C GLN A 218 -13.75 7.59 -9.35
N PHE A 219 -13.05 7.56 -10.48
CA PHE A 219 -11.76 6.87 -10.63
C PHE A 219 -10.66 7.93 -10.61
N ILE A 220 -9.63 7.72 -9.79
CA ILE A 220 -8.52 8.66 -9.65
C ILE A 220 -7.23 7.90 -9.95
N TYR A 221 -6.54 8.28 -11.00
CA TYR A 221 -5.36 7.58 -11.47
C TYR A 221 -4.09 8.29 -11.01
N PHE A 222 -3.25 7.57 -10.27
CA PHE A 222 -1.92 8.03 -9.86
C PHE A 222 -0.84 7.47 -10.78
N GLU A 223 -1.04 6.26 -11.27
CA GLU A 223 -0.12 5.55 -12.15
C GLU A 223 -0.91 4.54 -13.01
N ALA A 224 -0.60 4.48 -14.30
CA ALA A 224 -1.09 3.48 -15.23
C ALA A 224 0.00 3.30 -16.30
N TYR A 225 0.80 2.25 -16.15
CA TYR A 225 2.06 2.10 -16.88
C TYR A 225 1.91 2.22 -18.41
N ASP A 226 0.91 1.56 -18.98
CA ASP A 226 0.63 1.50 -20.42
C ASP A 226 -0.38 2.54 -20.89
N THR A 227 -0.83 3.44 -20.00
CA THR A 227 -1.79 4.53 -20.28
C THR A 227 -3.16 4.08 -20.83
N GLY A 228 -3.61 2.87 -20.48
CA GLY A 228 -4.90 2.33 -20.92
C GLY A 228 -4.86 1.55 -22.24
N ALA A 229 -3.68 1.08 -22.66
CA ALA A 229 -3.51 0.32 -23.89
C ALA A 229 -4.09 -1.10 -23.81
N SER A 230 -4.05 -1.70 -22.62
CA SER A 230 -4.69 -2.96 -22.25
C SER A 230 -5.59 -2.68 -21.04
N CYS A 231 -6.86 -2.37 -21.27
CA CYS A 231 -7.89 -2.38 -20.24
C CYS A 231 -9.27 -2.04 -20.82
N THR A 232 -10.30 -2.42 -20.06
CA THR A 232 -11.62 -1.80 -20.14
C THR A 232 -11.84 -0.87 -18.95
N VAL A 233 -12.23 0.38 -19.24
CA VAL A 233 -12.60 1.37 -18.24
C VAL A 233 -14.05 1.77 -18.39
N GLY A 234 -14.83 1.63 -17.32
CA GLY A 234 -16.23 2.00 -17.34
C GLY A 234 -17.06 1.44 -16.18
N VAL A 235 -18.37 1.44 -16.37
CA VAL A 235 -19.35 0.97 -15.41
C VAL A 235 -20.46 0.25 -16.17
N GLN A 236 -20.94 -0.89 -15.67
CA GLN A 236 -22.09 -1.57 -16.24
C GLN A 236 -23.14 -1.94 -15.20
N GLY A 237 -24.39 -1.95 -15.61
CA GLY A 237 -25.55 -2.25 -14.78
C GLY A 237 -25.91 -3.73 -14.73
N SER A 238 -25.62 -4.49 -15.78
CA SER A 238 -25.85 -5.94 -15.88
C SER A 238 -25.16 -6.52 -17.10
N TYR A 239 -25.13 -7.85 -17.22
CA TYR A 239 -24.52 -8.60 -18.33
C TYR A 239 -24.81 -8.07 -19.75
N THR A 240 -26.06 -7.65 -20.01
CA THR A 240 -26.50 -7.13 -21.31
C THR A 240 -27.26 -5.80 -21.16
N GLY A 241 -26.93 -5.04 -20.12
CA GLY A 241 -27.72 -3.88 -19.69
C GLY A 241 -27.12 -2.55 -20.11
N GLN A 242 -27.54 -1.51 -19.39
CA GLN A 242 -26.94 -0.18 -19.48
C GLN A 242 -25.46 -0.26 -19.08
N TYR A 243 -24.64 0.46 -19.81
CA TYR A 243 -23.23 0.62 -19.50
C TYR A 243 -22.75 2.01 -19.90
N ILE A 244 -21.64 2.42 -19.33
CA ILE A 244 -20.81 3.51 -19.79
C ILE A 244 -19.43 2.92 -20.03
N GLN A 245 -18.98 2.93 -21.28
CA GLN A 245 -17.60 2.59 -21.62
C GLN A 245 -16.84 3.89 -21.85
N TYR A 246 -15.86 4.17 -21.00
CA TYR A 246 -14.96 5.28 -21.22
C TYR A 246 -13.89 4.92 -22.26
N SER A 247 -13.26 3.76 -22.10
CA SER A 247 -12.28 3.23 -23.05
C SER A 247 -12.25 1.70 -23.03
N PHE A 248 -11.76 1.14 -24.13
CA PHE A 248 -11.40 -0.27 -24.27
C PHE A 248 -10.17 -0.35 -25.18
N ASN A 249 -9.03 -0.73 -24.62
CA ASN A 249 -7.74 -0.86 -25.31
C ASN A 249 -7.37 0.39 -26.13
N VAL A 250 -7.43 1.56 -25.46
CA VAL A 250 -7.11 2.86 -26.06
C VAL A 250 -5.91 3.46 -25.33
N ASN A 251 -4.74 3.31 -25.94
CA ASN A 251 -3.50 3.95 -25.47
C ASN A 251 -3.69 5.47 -25.32
N GLY A 252 -3.21 6.02 -24.20
CA GLY A 252 -3.34 7.43 -23.84
C GLY A 252 -4.71 7.83 -23.31
N SER A 253 -5.66 6.90 -23.15
CA SER A 253 -6.96 7.19 -22.54
C SER A 253 -6.87 7.43 -21.03
N ILE A 254 -5.89 6.82 -20.36
CA ILE A 254 -5.66 6.95 -18.92
C ILE A 254 -4.33 7.63 -18.68
N THR A 255 -4.36 8.75 -17.96
CA THR A 255 -3.16 9.56 -17.69
C THR A 255 -2.97 9.78 -16.19
N GLN A 256 -1.73 10.04 -15.78
CA GLN A 256 -1.42 10.38 -14.40
C GLN A 256 -2.16 11.65 -13.96
N SER A 257 -2.65 11.65 -12.72
CA SER A 257 -3.45 12.74 -12.12
C SER A 257 -4.82 12.94 -12.77
N MET A 258 -5.30 11.97 -13.56
CA MET A 258 -6.63 12.01 -14.13
C MET A 258 -7.68 11.61 -13.09
N VAL A 259 -8.81 12.31 -13.11
CA VAL A 259 -10.02 11.94 -12.38
C VAL A 259 -11.14 11.71 -13.40
N LEU A 260 -11.67 10.49 -13.46
CA LEU A 260 -12.86 10.17 -14.24
C LEU A 260 -14.07 10.14 -13.31
N THR A 261 -15.06 11.00 -13.56
CA THR A 261 -16.33 10.97 -12.83
C THR A 261 -17.41 10.35 -13.70
N CYS A 262 -17.90 9.18 -13.29
CA CYS A 262 -18.95 8.44 -13.95
C CYS A 262 -20.29 8.65 -13.23
N ASP A 263 -21.28 9.18 -13.94
CA ASP A 263 -22.66 9.36 -13.49
C ASP A 263 -23.55 8.36 -14.22
N THR A 264 -23.98 7.31 -13.52
CA THR A 264 -24.84 6.27 -14.11
C THR A 264 -26.28 6.72 -14.29
N ASN A 265 -26.71 7.84 -13.68
CA ASN A 265 -28.02 8.44 -13.99
C ASN A 265 -27.97 9.18 -15.33
N ALA A 266 -26.87 9.88 -15.59
CA ALA A 266 -26.66 10.63 -16.83
C ALA A 266 -26.12 9.77 -17.98
N GLY A 267 -25.56 8.59 -17.69
CA GLY A 267 -24.92 7.76 -18.69
C GLY A 267 -23.61 8.34 -19.20
N THR A 268 -22.87 9.07 -18.36
CA THR A 268 -21.65 9.78 -18.76
C THR A 268 -20.46 9.43 -17.87
N CYS A 269 -19.25 9.45 -18.44
CA CYS A 269 -18.00 9.48 -17.69
C CYS A 269 -17.15 10.65 -18.21
N THR A 270 -16.89 11.65 -17.37
CA THR A 270 -16.18 12.88 -17.76
C THR A 270 -14.81 12.95 -17.09
N ALA A 271 -13.78 13.20 -17.90
CA ALA A 271 -12.42 13.35 -17.44
C ALA A 271 -12.15 14.76 -16.90
N SER A 272 -11.37 14.84 -15.84
CA SER A 272 -10.82 16.05 -15.24
C SER A 272 -9.44 15.72 -14.66
N THR A 273 -8.76 16.70 -14.08
CA THR A 273 -7.48 16.49 -13.39
C THR A 273 -7.63 16.70 -11.89
N ILE A 274 -6.76 16.06 -11.10
CA ILE A 274 -6.63 16.36 -9.67
C ILE A 274 -6.22 17.83 -9.55
N THR A 275 -7.14 18.68 -9.08
CA THR A 275 -6.81 20.05 -8.68
C THR A 275 -6.06 19.98 -7.36
N GLY A 276 -4.79 20.39 -7.35
CA GLY A 276 -3.99 20.53 -6.13
C GLY A 276 -4.46 21.65 -5.21
#